data_AF-A0A136NAV6-F1
#
_entry.id   AF-A0A136NAV6-F1
#
_cell.length_a   1.000
_cell.length_b   1.000
_cell.length_c   1.000
_cell.angle_alpha   90.00
_cell.angle_beta   90.00
_cell.angle_gamma   90.00
#
_symmetry.space_group_name_H-M   'P 1'
#
loop_
_entity.id
_entity.type
_entity.pdbx_description
1 polymer ?
#
loop_
_entity_poly.entity_id
_entity_poly.type
_entity_poly.pdbx_seq_one_letter_code
_entity_poly.pdbx_strand_id
1 'polypeptide(L)'
;MKTLFLAFISIFCLIAIAESQSLVRGPYLNMTSPTSTTIRWRTDALTNSVVHYGTDINNLNQTATLANYVNDHIITLNGLSPETKYYYNIGYSNIVLQGDSKNYFRTAPIANKDYDKPIRFWAVGDMSKGNSLQVDMINAFHQYTGSHFIDGFVMLGDNAYDNGYDIEYQMKFFDYYKDVIKSKTLWPVLGNHDYANNYSLRINHQLAYLDIFSLPENAELGGVASNTERYYSFNYGNIHFVMLDSYGLENVGGNYYAVYDTSFSLQYLWLKNDLMNNTMPWTIVCYHHPPYCMGNHNSDMEQDLINLRTNLNPLLEKYNVDLVLCGHCHTYQRSNMLKNHFGLEASFDSNIHIVQHTNGRYDGSPNSCMYIKNNETAKDSGVIYMVVGSGSAYPQAPFPQWPHDAMVYSNYLKNGSLYIQVEGNELQAKWISIDTAEYVKDQFTIIKNANKLKTIYTHMPDVVSLTASWRQGPYQWSTGDTNRTIQYFATVDTMIYVTDMYHCITDSFAIKANFIPTNLSEHQTLDFHIYPNPTQGELYITLPSTGIYEYQIFEENGHKVLSNFIDSKYKTFKLKLPKKLPNGTYFIQVINHEHKRGIQKFILNGA
;
A
#
# COMPACT_ATOMS: atom_id res chain seq x y z
N MET A 1 65.16 -66.67 37.34
CA MET A 1 64.67 -65.52 38.14
C MET A 1 64.73 -64.31 37.21
N LYS A 2 63.65 -64.03 36.47
CA LYS A 2 62.64 -62.98 36.72
C LYS A 2 63.35 -61.61 36.85
N THR A 3 63.09 -60.61 36.00
CA THR A 3 61.78 -59.98 35.82
C THR A 3 61.67 -59.26 34.46
N LEU A 4 60.57 -59.49 33.74
CA LEU A 4 60.12 -58.71 32.58
C LEU A 4 59.27 -57.54 33.09
N PHE A 5 59.55 -56.31 32.68
CA PHE A 5 58.69 -55.14 32.93
C PHE A 5 57.74 -54.98 31.74
N LEU A 6 56.44 -55.24 31.93
CA LEU A 6 55.39 -54.86 30.98
C LEU A 6 55.00 -53.40 31.24
N ALA A 7 55.16 -52.54 30.24
CA ALA A 7 54.55 -51.22 30.21
C ALA A 7 53.12 -51.34 29.66
N PHE A 8 52.12 -51.06 30.49
CA PHE A 8 50.73 -50.88 30.06
C PHE A 8 50.59 -49.47 29.47
N ILE A 9 50.36 -49.38 28.16
CA ILE A 9 49.90 -48.15 27.50
C ILE A 9 48.37 -48.15 27.59
N SER A 10 47.84 -47.33 28.50
CA SER A 10 46.41 -47.05 28.58
C SER A 10 46.04 -46.05 27.48
N ILE A 11 45.43 -46.53 26.40
CA ILE A 11 44.81 -45.69 25.37
C ILE A 11 43.52 -45.11 25.99
N PHE A 12 43.56 -43.85 26.42
CA PHE A 12 42.34 -43.08 26.67
C PHE A 12 41.75 -42.72 25.30
N CYS A 13 40.74 -43.50 24.88
CA CYS A 13 39.87 -43.12 23.78
C CYS A 13 39.00 -41.96 24.27
N LEU A 14 39.38 -40.72 23.95
CA LEU A 14 38.50 -39.57 24.05
C LEU A 14 37.37 -39.78 23.04
N ILE A 15 36.24 -40.31 23.50
CA ILE A 15 34.99 -40.24 22.77
C ILE A 15 34.59 -38.76 22.78
N ALA A 16 34.97 -38.03 21.74
CA ALA A 16 34.36 -36.75 21.45
C ALA A 16 32.89 -37.05 21.10
N ILE A 17 31.99 -36.81 22.04
CA ILE A 17 30.56 -36.74 21.75
C ILE A 17 30.42 -35.54 20.82
N ALA A 18 30.19 -35.79 19.54
CA ALA A 18 29.79 -34.75 18.61
C ALA A 18 28.40 -34.27 19.06
N GLU A 19 28.34 -33.16 19.78
CA GLU A 19 27.08 -32.52 20.09
C GLU A 19 26.45 -32.05 18.77
N SER A 20 25.21 -32.47 18.52
CA SER A 20 24.44 -31.96 17.39
C SER A 20 24.22 -30.47 17.61
N GLN A 21 24.71 -29.64 16.68
CA GLN A 21 24.46 -28.20 16.72
C GLN A 21 22.95 -27.94 16.75
N SER A 22 22.54 -26.91 17.50
CA SER A 22 21.15 -26.58 17.77
C SER A 22 20.80 -25.14 17.38
N LEU A 23 19.50 -24.87 17.20
CA LEU A 23 19.01 -23.52 16.93
C LEU A 23 18.91 -22.73 18.24
N VAL A 24 19.61 -21.60 18.29
CA VAL A 24 19.41 -20.56 19.30
C VAL A 24 18.25 -19.66 18.89
N ARG A 25 18.16 -19.34 17.60
CA ARG A 25 17.10 -18.49 17.02
C ARG A 25 16.56 -19.16 15.77
N GLY A 26 15.25 -19.40 15.74
CA GLY A 26 14.56 -19.96 14.59
C GLY A 26 14.60 -19.04 13.36
N PRO A 27 14.15 -19.52 12.19
CA PRO A 27 14.19 -18.75 10.97
C PRO A 27 13.21 -17.58 10.99
N TYR A 28 13.65 -16.46 10.45
CA TYR A 28 12.83 -15.28 10.18
C TYR A 28 13.17 -14.70 8.81
N LEU A 29 12.23 -13.94 8.25
CA LEU A 29 12.26 -13.50 6.86
C LEU A 29 12.44 -11.98 6.77
N ASN A 30 13.35 -11.57 5.90
CA ASN A 30 13.60 -10.17 5.54
C ASN A 30 13.68 -10.03 4.02
N MET A 31 13.58 -8.79 3.52
CA MET A 31 13.88 -8.48 2.11
C MET A 31 13.12 -9.33 1.09
N THR A 32 11.88 -9.73 1.41
CA THR A 32 11.07 -10.50 0.46
C THR A 32 10.62 -9.60 -0.68
N SER A 33 11.16 -9.88 -1.86
CA SER A 33 10.89 -9.19 -3.12
C SER A 33 10.02 -10.07 -4.03
N PRO A 34 9.69 -9.61 -5.24
CA PRO A 34 9.05 -10.46 -6.25
C PRO A 34 9.91 -11.65 -6.69
N THR A 35 11.24 -11.58 -6.57
CA THR A 35 12.15 -12.59 -7.11
C THR A 35 13.18 -13.10 -6.10
N SER A 36 13.10 -12.67 -4.84
CA SER A 36 14.03 -13.07 -3.80
C SER A 36 13.41 -13.01 -2.40
N THR A 37 14.06 -13.65 -1.44
CA THR A 37 13.82 -13.45 0.00
C THR A 37 15.10 -13.71 0.77
N THR A 38 15.29 -13.07 1.92
CA THR A 38 16.41 -13.32 2.82
C THR A 38 15.92 -14.07 4.04
N ILE A 39 16.53 -15.23 4.31
CA ILE A 39 16.24 -16.07 5.46
C ILE A 39 17.41 -15.95 6.44
N ARG A 40 17.08 -15.71 7.71
CA ARG A 40 18.07 -15.56 8.79
C ARG A 40 17.75 -16.49 9.95
N TRP A 41 18.77 -17.02 10.61
CA TRP A 41 18.65 -17.84 11.84
C TRP A 41 19.96 -17.82 12.64
N ARG A 42 19.95 -18.35 13.86
CA ARG A 42 21.16 -18.46 14.70
C ARG A 42 21.36 -19.86 15.26
N THR A 43 22.60 -20.34 15.20
CA THR A 43 23.05 -21.60 15.80
C THR A 43 23.96 -21.39 17.02
N ASP A 44 24.03 -22.40 17.88
CA ASP A 44 24.85 -22.41 19.11
C ASP A 44 26.35 -22.58 18.84
N ALA A 45 26.72 -23.07 17.66
CA ALA A 45 28.10 -23.25 17.22
C ALA A 45 28.27 -22.89 15.74
N LEU A 46 29.52 -22.56 15.36
CA LEU A 46 29.85 -22.19 13.99
C LEU A 46 29.49 -23.34 13.00
N THR A 47 28.65 -23.03 12.01
CA THR A 47 28.26 -23.98 10.96
C THR A 47 28.14 -23.28 9.60
N ASN A 48 28.18 -24.04 8.50
CA ASN A 48 27.87 -23.51 7.17
C ASN A 48 26.34 -23.35 7.00
N SER A 49 25.90 -22.43 6.16
CA SER A 49 24.47 -22.16 5.97
C SER A 49 23.91 -22.96 4.79
N VAL A 50 22.82 -23.72 5.00
CA VAL A 50 22.11 -24.44 3.94
C VAL A 50 20.61 -24.17 4.04
N VAL A 51 19.99 -23.87 2.89
CA VAL A 51 18.54 -23.79 2.75
C VAL A 51 18.11 -24.64 1.57
N HIS A 52 17.25 -25.63 1.82
CA HIS A 52 16.49 -26.30 0.76
C HIS A 52 15.12 -25.64 0.63
N TYR A 53 14.67 -25.41 -0.59
CA TYR A 53 13.39 -24.73 -0.84
C TYR A 53 12.71 -25.22 -2.11
N GLY A 54 11.41 -25.00 -2.22
CA GLY A 54 10.59 -25.43 -3.36
C GLY A 54 9.12 -25.08 -3.20
N THR A 55 8.35 -25.18 -4.29
CA THR A 55 6.90 -24.91 -4.27
C THR A 55 6.08 -26.11 -3.79
N ASP A 56 6.68 -27.31 -3.76
CA ASP A 56 6.10 -28.53 -3.19
C ASP A 56 6.82 -28.87 -1.89
N ILE A 57 6.07 -28.93 -0.79
CA ILE A 57 6.59 -29.27 0.53
C ILE A 57 7.23 -30.67 0.59
N ASN A 58 6.74 -31.60 -0.24
CA ASN A 58 7.27 -32.96 -0.27
C ASN A 58 8.51 -33.09 -1.16
N ASN A 59 8.89 -32.02 -1.85
CA ASN A 59 10.03 -32.00 -2.77
C ASN A 59 10.68 -30.60 -2.85
N LEU A 60 11.53 -30.29 -1.87
CA LEU A 60 12.35 -29.09 -1.85
C LEU A 60 13.53 -29.25 -2.83
N ASN A 61 13.27 -28.99 -4.11
CA ASN A 61 14.16 -29.32 -5.22
C ASN A 61 15.26 -28.28 -5.52
N GLN A 62 15.28 -27.16 -4.79
CA GLN A 62 16.31 -26.13 -4.91
C GLN A 62 17.14 -26.04 -3.62
N THR A 63 18.38 -25.59 -3.73
CA THR A 63 19.30 -25.47 -2.59
C THR A 63 20.15 -24.21 -2.72
N ALA A 64 20.28 -23.47 -1.63
CA ALA A 64 21.23 -22.38 -1.49
C ALA A 64 22.20 -22.70 -0.35
N THR A 65 23.50 -22.49 -0.57
CA THR A 65 24.55 -22.83 0.40
C THR A 65 25.57 -21.70 0.50
N LEU A 66 25.95 -21.35 1.72
CA LEU A 66 27.13 -20.53 2.02
C LEU A 66 28.14 -21.35 2.80
N ALA A 67 29.39 -21.37 2.33
CA ALA A 67 30.44 -22.23 2.88
C ALA A 67 31.07 -21.72 4.19
N ASN A 68 30.90 -20.43 4.50
CA ASN A 68 31.49 -19.83 5.69
C ASN A 68 30.81 -20.35 6.96
N TYR A 69 31.62 -20.63 7.98
CA TYR A 69 31.16 -21.12 9.27
C TYR A 69 30.85 -19.93 10.18
N VAL A 70 29.58 -19.75 10.52
CA VAL A 70 29.06 -18.60 11.29
C VAL A 70 28.03 -19.08 12.31
N ASN A 71 27.73 -18.24 13.30
CA ASN A 71 26.60 -18.44 14.22
C ASN A 71 25.33 -17.77 13.68
N ASP A 72 25.44 -16.55 13.17
CA ASP A 72 24.36 -15.78 12.54
C ASP A 72 24.35 -16.05 11.04
N HIS A 73 23.35 -16.80 10.59
CA HIS A 73 23.20 -17.19 9.21
C HIS A 73 22.30 -16.20 8.48
N ILE A 74 22.74 -15.75 7.31
CA ILE A 74 21.99 -14.85 6.43
C ILE A 74 22.12 -15.39 5.01
N ILE A 75 21.01 -15.77 4.38
CA ILE A 75 21.03 -16.30 3.02
C ILE A 75 19.90 -15.72 2.19
N THR A 76 20.24 -15.17 1.03
CA THR A 76 19.27 -14.65 0.07
C THR A 76 19.00 -15.70 -1.00
N LEU A 77 17.76 -16.14 -1.09
CA LEU A 77 17.26 -16.96 -2.18
C LEU A 77 16.90 -16.05 -3.35
N ASN A 78 17.41 -16.33 -4.55
CA ASN A 78 17.20 -15.51 -5.75
C ASN A 78 16.53 -16.33 -6.86
N GLY A 79 16.07 -15.65 -7.92
CA GLY A 79 15.49 -16.31 -9.09
C GLY A 79 14.11 -16.92 -8.83
N LEU A 80 13.39 -16.40 -7.85
CA LEU A 80 12.06 -16.86 -7.48
C LEU A 80 10.99 -16.26 -8.39
N SER A 81 9.85 -16.93 -8.50
CA SER A 81 8.68 -16.40 -9.21
C SER A 81 7.88 -15.44 -8.30
N PRO A 82 7.36 -14.31 -8.79
CA PRO A 82 6.49 -13.41 -8.04
C PRO A 82 5.20 -14.07 -7.54
N GLU A 83 4.63 -13.53 -6.46
CA GLU A 83 3.37 -13.98 -5.84
C GLU A 83 3.28 -15.49 -5.53
N THR A 84 4.42 -16.18 -5.40
CA THR A 84 4.51 -17.64 -5.34
C THR A 84 4.89 -18.12 -3.95
N LYS A 85 4.20 -19.15 -3.46
CA LYS A 85 4.48 -19.79 -2.17
C LYS A 85 5.66 -20.76 -2.31
N TYR A 86 6.68 -20.60 -1.47
CA TYR A 86 7.81 -21.52 -1.34
C TYR A 86 7.89 -22.04 0.08
N TYR A 87 8.01 -23.35 0.24
CA TYR A 87 8.40 -23.98 1.49
C TYR A 87 9.93 -24.00 1.59
N TYR A 88 10.44 -24.00 2.81
CA TYR A 88 11.88 -24.10 3.04
C TYR A 88 12.20 -24.89 4.31
N ASN A 89 13.42 -25.42 4.35
CA ASN A 89 14.07 -25.84 5.57
C ASN A 89 15.43 -25.14 5.71
N ILE A 90 15.93 -25.05 6.94
CA ILE A 90 17.23 -24.48 7.26
C ILE A 90 18.11 -25.55 7.90
N GLY A 91 19.41 -25.43 7.73
CA GLY A 91 20.35 -26.38 8.28
C GLY A 91 21.81 -26.08 7.93
N TYR A 92 22.64 -27.10 8.09
CA TYR A 92 24.06 -27.08 7.77
C TYR A 92 24.46 -28.42 7.15
N SER A 93 25.42 -28.40 6.23
CA SER A 93 25.83 -29.60 5.48
C SER A 93 24.61 -30.40 4.97
N ASN A 94 24.40 -31.64 5.45
CA ASN A 94 23.23 -32.47 5.12
C ASN A 94 22.21 -32.57 6.28
N ILE A 95 22.41 -31.81 7.35
CA ILE A 95 21.57 -31.82 8.55
C ILE A 95 20.53 -30.71 8.45
N VAL A 96 19.25 -31.09 8.56
CA VAL A 96 18.14 -30.15 8.68
C VAL A 96 17.93 -29.82 10.15
N LEU A 97 17.99 -28.53 10.48
CA LEU A 97 17.73 -28.02 11.83
C LEU A 97 16.23 -27.74 12.05
N GLN A 98 15.57 -27.14 11.05
CA GLN A 98 14.14 -26.86 11.11
C GLN A 98 13.53 -26.80 9.70
N GLY A 99 12.37 -27.42 9.54
CA GLY A 99 11.50 -27.28 8.37
C GLY A 99 10.20 -28.06 8.58
N ASP A 100 9.06 -27.38 8.44
CA ASP A 100 7.72 -27.98 8.49
C ASP A 100 6.76 -27.26 7.53
N SER A 101 5.47 -27.64 7.53
CA SER A 101 4.45 -27.02 6.66
C SER A 101 4.15 -25.55 6.97
N LYS A 102 4.65 -25.05 8.10
CA LYS A 102 4.55 -23.65 8.51
C LYS A 102 5.85 -22.87 8.22
N ASN A 103 6.93 -23.52 7.78
CA ASN A 103 8.12 -22.88 7.22
C ASN A 103 7.91 -22.62 5.73
N TYR A 104 7.32 -21.48 5.40
CA TYR A 104 7.09 -21.07 4.02
C TYR A 104 7.12 -19.55 3.91
N PHE A 105 7.34 -19.02 2.72
CA PHE A 105 7.12 -17.60 2.43
C PHE A 105 6.34 -17.48 1.12
N ARG A 106 5.81 -16.28 0.86
CA ARG A 106 5.27 -15.92 -0.44
C ARG A 106 6.05 -14.71 -0.96
N THR A 107 6.60 -14.82 -2.17
CA THR A 107 7.26 -13.69 -2.82
C THR A 107 6.29 -12.55 -3.05
N ALA A 108 6.79 -11.32 -3.00
CA ALA A 108 5.98 -10.13 -3.15
C ALA A 108 5.34 -10.05 -4.55
N PRO A 109 4.22 -9.33 -4.71
CA PRO A 109 3.78 -8.90 -6.02
C PRO A 109 4.75 -7.87 -6.60
N ILE A 110 4.85 -7.83 -7.93
CA ILE A 110 5.60 -6.81 -8.64
C ILE A 110 4.97 -5.44 -8.34
N ALA A 111 5.82 -4.44 -8.05
CA ALA A 111 5.38 -3.07 -7.87
C ALA A 111 4.63 -2.57 -9.11
N ASN A 112 3.37 -2.21 -8.94
CA ASN A 112 2.49 -1.79 -10.01
C ASN A 112 1.37 -0.92 -9.43
N LYS A 113 1.24 0.32 -9.90
CA LYS A 113 0.18 1.26 -9.47
C LYS A 113 -1.23 0.73 -9.69
N ASP A 114 -1.41 -0.16 -10.67
CA ASP A 114 -2.70 -0.76 -11.02
C ASP A 114 -2.89 -2.15 -10.38
N TYR A 115 -2.04 -2.54 -9.42
CA TYR A 115 -2.21 -3.81 -8.69
C TYR A 115 -3.53 -3.83 -7.93
N ASP A 116 -4.29 -4.91 -8.09
CA ASP A 116 -5.71 -4.92 -7.81
C ASP A 116 -6.20 -6.12 -6.97
N LYS A 117 -5.26 -6.95 -6.50
CA LYS A 117 -5.50 -8.05 -5.55
C LYS A 117 -5.27 -7.60 -4.11
N PRO A 118 -5.82 -8.31 -3.11
CA PRO A 118 -5.63 -7.94 -1.70
C PRO A 118 -4.18 -8.12 -1.23
N ILE A 119 -3.64 -7.08 -0.60
CA ILE A 119 -2.37 -7.05 0.14
C ILE A 119 -2.69 -6.83 1.61
N ARG A 120 -2.14 -7.65 2.52
CA ARG A 120 -2.48 -7.67 3.95
C ARG A 120 -1.25 -7.55 4.83
N PHE A 121 -1.24 -6.58 5.73
CA PHE A 121 -0.17 -6.40 6.70
C PHE A 121 -0.69 -6.47 8.13
N TRP A 122 0.16 -7.00 9.01
CA TRP A 122 0.00 -6.90 10.46
C TRP A 122 0.90 -5.78 10.98
N ALA A 123 0.36 -4.79 11.67
CA ALA A 123 1.14 -3.71 12.27
C ALA A 123 0.97 -3.67 13.80
N VAL A 124 2.09 -3.62 14.52
CA VAL A 124 2.10 -3.64 15.99
C VAL A 124 3.27 -2.80 16.53
N GLY A 125 3.01 -1.90 17.47
CA GLY A 125 4.04 -1.24 18.30
C GLY A 125 4.08 -1.83 19.70
N ASP A 126 5.22 -1.66 20.39
CA ASP A 126 5.34 -1.89 21.84
C ASP A 126 4.97 -3.35 22.22
N MET A 127 5.39 -4.28 21.38
CA MET A 127 4.81 -5.63 21.30
C MET A 127 5.62 -6.73 22.01
N SER A 128 6.80 -6.40 22.54
CA SER A 128 7.76 -7.38 23.09
C SER A 128 8.12 -7.14 24.55
N LYS A 129 7.13 -6.85 25.41
CA LYS A 129 7.33 -6.76 26.86
C LYS A 129 7.59 -8.11 27.53
N GLY A 130 7.34 -9.23 26.85
CA GLY A 130 7.57 -10.58 27.38
C GLY A 130 6.53 -11.00 28.42
N ASN A 131 5.24 -10.74 28.13
CA ASN A 131 4.12 -11.00 29.04
C ASN A 131 2.98 -11.75 28.35
N SER A 132 1.91 -12.07 29.07
CA SER A 132 0.76 -12.80 28.51
C SER A 132 -0.06 -11.97 27.52
N LEU A 133 -0.09 -10.64 27.65
CA LEU A 133 -0.83 -9.75 26.73
C LEU A 133 -0.31 -9.87 25.30
N GLN A 134 1.00 -10.06 25.15
CA GLN A 134 1.64 -10.36 23.86
C GLN A 134 1.09 -11.65 23.24
N VAL A 135 0.94 -12.72 24.04
CA VAL A 135 0.38 -14.00 23.57
C VAL A 135 -1.08 -13.85 23.20
N ASP A 136 -1.87 -13.15 24.02
CA ASP A 136 -3.28 -12.88 23.77
C ASP A 136 -3.49 -12.07 22.49
N MET A 137 -2.62 -11.09 22.23
CA MET A 137 -2.63 -10.26 21.03
C MET A 137 -2.28 -11.06 19.77
N ILE A 138 -1.26 -11.93 19.83
CA ILE A 138 -0.94 -12.87 18.73
C ILE A 138 -2.15 -13.78 18.44
N ASN A 139 -2.77 -14.33 19.49
CA ASN A 139 -3.91 -15.23 19.37
C ASN A 139 -5.13 -14.52 18.78
N ALA A 140 -5.47 -13.33 19.29
CA ALA A 140 -6.59 -12.54 18.78
C ALA A 140 -6.43 -12.21 17.29
N PHE A 141 -5.22 -11.81 16.87
CA PHE A 141 -4.92 -11.56 15.47
C PHE A 141 -5.09 -12.82 14.61
N HIS A 142 -4.52 -13.96 15.02
CA HIS A 142 -4.66 -15.21 14.29
C HIS A 142 -6.11 -15.70 14.21
N GLN A 143 -6.89 -15.57 15.30
CA GLN A 143 -8.30 -15.95 15.32
C GLN A 143 -9.12 -15.09 14.37
N TYR A 144 -8.84 -13.78 14.33
CA TYR A 144 -9.50 -12.87 13.40
C TYR A 144 -9.12 -13.16 11.93
N THR A 145 -7.84 -13.36 11.64
CA THR A 145 -7.39 -13.55 10.25
C THR A 145 -7.70 -14.95 9.71
N GLY A 146 -7.82 -15.96 10.58
CA GLY A 146 -8.05 -17.34 10.17
C GLY A 146 -6.97 -17.83 9.19
N SER A 147 -7.40 -18.27 8.00
CA SER A 147 -6.51 -18.76 6.93
C SER A 147 -6.03 -17.68 5.96
N HIS A 148 -6.42 -16.40 6.14
CA HIS A 148 -5.94 -15.33 5.28
C HIS A 148 -4.42 -15.20 5.39
N PHE A 149 -3.74 -15.25 4.24
CA PHE A 149 -2.32 -14.99 4.18
C PHE A 149 -2.04 -13.53 4.51
N ILE A 150 -1.00 -13.28 5.31
CA ILE A 150 -0.54 -11.95 5.71
C ILE A 150 0.83 -11.76 5.07
N ASP A 151 0.93 -10.75 4.21
CA ASP A 151 2.04 -10.48 3.31
C ASP A 151 3.27 -9.91 4.05
N GLY A 152 3.07 -9.24 5.18
CA GLY A 152 4.16 -8.74 6.01
C GLY A 152 3.76 -8.35 7.42
N PHE A 153 4.78 -8.19 8.27
CA PHE A 153 4.66 -7.78 9.66
C PHE A 153 5.44 -6.47 9.88
N VAL A 154 4.71 -5.37 10.01
CA VAL A 154 5.23 -4.04 10.33
C VAL A 154 5.38 -3.91 11.85
N MET A 155 6.61 -3.69 12.31
CA MET A 155 6.92 -3.54 13.73
C MET A 155 7.16 -2.06 14.00
N LEU A 156 6.33 -1.43 14.82
CA LEU A 156 6.28 0.04 14.99
C LEU A 156 7.20 0.55 16.12
N GLY A 157 8.35 -0.11 16.31
CA GLY A 157 9.36 0.25 17.31
C GLY A 157 9.11 -0.35 18.68
N ASP A 158 10.14 -0.25 19.52
CA ASP A 158 10.22 -0.93 20.82
C ASP A 158 10.06 -2.44 20.65
N ASN A 159 10.90 -2.98 19.76
CA ASN A 159 10.83 -4.36 19.31
C ASN A 159 11.40 -5.34 20.34
N ALA A 160 12.17 -4.84 21.32
CA ALA A 160 12.67 -5.60 22.45
C ALA A 160 12.83 -4.70 23.67
N TYR A 161 12.21 -5.09 24.78
CA TYR A 161 12.27 -4.34 26.04
C TYR A 161 13.30 -4.92 27.02
N ASP A 162 13.89 -4.12 27.91
CA ASP A 162 13.72 -2.67 28.04
C ASP A 162 14.85 -1.87 27.36
N ASN A 163 15.86 -2.53 26.80
CA ASN A 163 17.08 -1.87 26.32
C ASN A 163 17.47 -2.25 24.89
N GLY A 164 16.63 -3.02 24.18
CA GLY A 164 16.91 -3.38 22.78
C GLY A 164 18.10 -4.32 22.63
N TYR A 165 18.53 -5.02 23.69
CA TYR A 165 19.67 -5.93 23.60
C TYR A 165 19.32 -7.20 22.85
N ASP A 166 20.32 -7.83 22.22
CA ASP A 166 20.13 -9.07 21.46
C ASP A 166 19.48 -10.20 22.29
N ILE A 167 19.82 -10.31 23.58
CA ILE A 167 19.19 -11.27 24.49
C ILE A 167 17.71 -10.94 24.77
N GLU A 168 17.34 -9.66 24.80
CA GLU A 168 15.95 -9.24 24.98
C GLU A 168 15.14 -9.50 23.71
N TYR A 169 15.73 -9.28 22.53
CA TYR A 169 15.14 -9.73 21.27
C TYR A 169 14.91 -11.24 21.28
N GLN A 170 15.90 -12.03 21.73
CA GLN A 170 15.75 -13.47 21.80
C GLN A 170 14.56 -13.87 22.70
N MET A 171 14.60 -13.46 23.96
CA MET A 171 13.66 -13.91 24.99
C MET A 171 12.25 -13.31 24.84
N LYS A 172 12.12 -12.10 24.30
CA LYS A 172 10.85 -11.35 24.28
C LYS A 172 10.27 -11.13 22.89
N PHE A 173 11.04 -11.32 21.82
CA PHE A 173 10.53 -11.30 20.46
C PHE A 173 10.60 -12.70 19.82
N PHE A 174 11.80 -13.23 19.58
CA PHE A 174 11.95 -14.48 18.82
C PHE A 174 11.24 -15.66 19.49
N ASP A 175 11.34 -15.82 20.80
CA ASP A 175 10.72 -16.94 21.52
C ASP A 175 9.18 -16.91 21.48
N TYR A 176 8.58 -15.72 21.46
CA TYR A 176 7.13 -15.51 21.41
C TYR A 176 6.57 -15.58 19.99
N TYR A 177 7.30 -15.04 19.00
CA TYR A 177 6.83 -14.91 17.63
C TYR A 177 7.38 -15.99 16.69
N LYS A 178 8.14 -16.99 17.16
CA LYS A 178 8.74 -18.07 16.35
C LYS A 178 7.80 -18.75 15.35
N ASP A 179 6.52 -18.90 15.69
CA ASP A 179 5.52 -19.51 14.80
C ASP A 179 4.95 -18.54 13.75
N VAL A 180 5.09 -17.22 13.99
CA VAL A 180 4.67 -16.15 13.09
C VAL A 180 5.76 -15.88 12.05
N ILE A 181 6.97 -15.59 12.53
CA ILE A 181 8.05 -14.97 11.74
C ILE A 181 8.73 -15.92 10.77
N LYS A 182 8.54 -17.23 10.95
CA LYS A 182 8.95 -18.23 9.96
C LYS A 182 8.15 -18.18 8.66
N SER A 183 7.08 -17.38 8.60
CA SER A 183 6.21 -17.25 7.43
C SER A 183 5.86 -15.85 6.96
N LYS A 184 6.29 -14.81 7.68
CA LYS A 184 5.97 -13.42 7.38
C LYS A 184 7.25 -12.60 7.35
N THR A 185 7.37 -11.75 6.33
CA THR A 185 8.50 -10.83 6.20
C THR A 185 8.38 -9.73 7.25
N LEU A 186 9.47 -9.48 7.97
CA LEU A 186 9.53 -8.45 9.01
C LEU A 186 9.95 -7.11 8.43
N TRP A 187 9.24 -6.06 8.83
CA TRP A 187 9.49 -4.66 8.47
C TRP A 187 9.49 -3.80 9.74
N PRO A 188 10.61 -3.73 10.47
CA PRO A 188 10.66 -3.04 11.74
C PRO A 188 11.14 -1.59 11.62
N VAL A 189 10.59 -0.69 12.42
CA VAL A 189 11.21 0.62 12.73
C VAL A 189 11.86 0.57 14.11
N LEU A 190 12.77 1.51 14.39
CA LEU A 190 13.39 1.69 15.70
C LEU A 190 12.50 2.51 16.63
N GLY A 191 12.40 2.08 17.90
CA GLY A 191 11.85 2.84 19.02
C GLY A 191 12.90 3.21 20.06
N ASN A 192 12.53 4.02 21.06
CA ASN A 192 13.47 4.51 22.06
C ASN A 192 14.02 3.41 22.97
N HIS A 193 13.27 2.32 23.21
CA HIS A 193 13.80 1.16 23.94
C HIS A 193 14.78 0.33 23.10
N ASP A 194 14.70 0.34 21.76
CA ASP A 194 15.75 -0.24 20.91
C ASP A 194 17.09 0.49 21.08
N TYR A 195 17.03 1.76 21.48
CA TYR A 195 18.16 2.62 21.86
C TYR A 195 18.46 2.63 23.37
N ALA A 196 17.81 1.77 24.17
CA ALA A 196 17.89 1.77 25.63
C ALA A 196 17.61 3.13 26.29
N ASN A 197 16.80 3.99 25.66
CA ASN A 197 16.61 5.39 26.05
C ASN A 197 17.94 6.14 26.27
N ASN A 198 18.99 5.77 25.53
CA ASN A 198 20.35 6.22 25.77
C ASN A 198 20.81 7.20 24.69
N TYR A 199 21.19 8.40 25.11
CA TYR A 199 21.64 9.44 24.18
C TYR A 199 22.89 9.07 23.37
N SER A 200 23.85 8.34 23.96
CA SER A 200 25.04 7.89 23.24
C SER A 200 24.69 6.90 22.13
N LEU A 201 23.71 6.02 22.36
CA LEU A 201 23.23 5.08 21.36
C LEU A 201 22.48 5.79 20.22
N ARG A 202 21.79 6.91 20.50
CA ARG A 202 21.20 7.76 19.45
C ARG A 202 22.23 8.31 18.47
N ILE A 203 23.51 8.38 18.86
CA ILE A 203 24.59 8.95 18.04
C ILE A 203 25.41 7.86 17.36
N ASN A 204 25.83 6.84 18.13
CA ASN A 204 26.77 5.83 17.63
C ASN A 204 26.06 4.65 16.95
N HIS A 205 24.75 4.51 17.12
CA HIS A 205 23.91 3.47 16.53
C HIS A 205 24.42 2.04 16.74
N GLN A 206 25.06 1.75 17.88
CA GLN A 206 25.47 0.39 18.24
C GLN A 206 24.28 -0.40 18.79
N LEU A 207 23.39 -0.84 17.90
CA LEU A 207 22.10 -1.42 18.23
C LEU A 207 22.02 -2.87 17.76
N ALA A 208 21.49 -3.77 18.59
CA ALA A 208 21.23 -5.15 18.16
C ALA A 208 20.26 -5.21 16.97
N TYR A 209 19.34 -4.25 16.86
CA TYR A 209 18.47 -4.10 15.69
C TYR A 209 19.22 -4.19 14.35
N LEU A 210 20.34 -3.46 14.22
CA LEU A 210 21.12 -3.40 12.98
C LEU A 210 21.92 -4.68 12.73
N ASP A 211 22.19 -5.45 13.77
CA ASP A 211 22.79 -6.79 13.62
C ASP A 211 21.73 -7.85 13.28
N ILE A 212 20.46 -7.63 13.63
CA ILE A 212 19.39 -8.62 13.56
C ILE A 212 18.62 -8.57 12.24
N PHE A 213 18.37 -7.38 11.69
CA PHE A 213 17.53 -7.23 10.49
C PHE A 213 18.37 -6.96 9.24
N SER A 214 17.87 -7.44 8.10
CA SER A 214 18.38 -7.03 6.77
C SER A 214 17.30 -6.20 6.10
N LEU A 215 17.61 -4.97 5.69
CA LEU A 215 16.61 -4.00 5.24
C LEU A 215 17.06 -3.28 3.94
N PRO A 216 16.13 -2.72 3.14
CA PRO A 216 16.44 -2.25 1.78
C PRO A 216 17.13 -0.88 1.77
N GLU A 217 18.32 -0.82 2.36
CA GLU A 217 19.11 0.41 2.46
C GLU A 217 19.58 0.93 1.10
N ASN A 218 19.67 0.07 0.08
CA ASN A 218 20.05 0.45 -1.29
C ASN A 218 18.84 0.58 -2.24
N ALA A 219 17.63 0.73 -1.69
CA ALA A 219 16.37 0.77 -2.44
C ALA A 219 16.12 -0.46 -3.34
N GLU A 220 16.57 -1.63 -2.90
CA GLU A 220 16.41 -2.91 -3.61
C GLU A 220 14.94 -3.25 -3.87
N LEU A 221 14.03 -2.70 -3.07
CA LEU A 221 12.60 -2.93 -3.12
C LEU A 221 11.80 -1.68 -3.53
N GLY A 222 12.47 -0.64 -4.04
CA GLY A 222 11.86 0.61 -4.49
C GLY A 222 12.04 1.78 -3.52
N GLY A 223 11.72 2.98 -4.03
CA GLY A 223 12.02 4.25 -3.37
C GLY A 223 13.46 4.71 -3.61
N VAL A 224 14.02 5.46 -2.66
CA VAL A 224 15.36 6.05 -2.74
C VAL A 224 16.31 5.37 -1.75
N ALA A 225 17.56 5.10 -2.18
CA ALA A 225 18.56 4.50 -1.29
C ALA A 225 18.89 5.42 -0.11
N SER A 226 18.72 4.91 1.11
CA SER A 226 19.07 5.60 2.35
C SER A 226 20.53 5.37 2.75
N ASN A 227 21.15 4.29 2.27
CA ASN A 227 22.47 3.78 2.66
C ASN A 227 22.58 3.49 4.17
N THR A 228 21.44 3.18 4.80
CA THR A 228 21.38 2.70 6.18
C THR A 228 20.09 1.90 6.41
N GLU A 229 20.15 0.91 7.29
CA GLU A 229 18.98 0.12 7.69
C GLU A 229 18.11 0.79 8.76
N ARG A 230 18.50 1.96 9.29
CA ARG A 230 17.70 2.69 10.29
C ARG A 230 16.40 3.25 9.72
N TYR A 231 16.43 3.69 8.47
CA TYR A 231 15.28 4.22 7.76
C TYR A 231 15.40 3.85 6.28
N TYR A 232 14.28 3.46 5.69
CA TYR A 232 14.25 2.88 4.35
C TYR A 232 12.82 2.91 3.80
N SER A 233 12.68 2.60 2.52
CA SER A 233 11.38 2.52 1.84
C SER A 233 11.28 1.23 1.04
N PHE A 234 10.06 0.80 0.73
CA PHE A 234 9.84 -0.30 -0.21
C PHE A 234 8.46 -0.22 -0.86
N ASN A 235 8.36 -0.78 -2.06
CA ASN A 235 7.10 -0.94 -2.77
C ASN A 235 6.60 -2.38 -2.63
N TYR A 236 5.30 -2.53 -2.36
CA TYR A 236 4.62 -3.82 -2.31
C TYR A 236 3.32 -3.70 -3.11
N GLY A 237 3.32 -4.23 -4.35
CA GLY A 237 2.20 -4.06 -5.28
C GLY A 237 1.96 -2.57 -5.57
N ASN A 238 0.82 -2.02 -5.17
CA ASN A 238 0.48 -0.61 -5.36
C ASN A 238 0.68 0.26 -4.11
N ILE A 239 1.43 -0.23 -3.11
CA ILE A 239 1.71 0.48 -1.86
C ILE A 239 3.19 0.85 -1.82
N HIS A 240 3.47 2.09 -1.41
CA HIS A 240 4.77 2.55 -1.00
C HIS A 240 4.80 2.70 0.53
N PHE A 241 5.67 1.93 1.17
CA PHE A 241 5.94 2.00 2.59
C PHE A 241 7.20 2.81 2.84
N VAL A 242 7.16 3.65 3.86
CA VAL A 242 8.30 4.44 4.35
C VAL A 242 8.49 4.14 5.83
N MET A 243 9.70 3.77 6.21
CA MET A 243 10.06 3.33 7.55
C MET A 243 11.09 4.32 8.10
N LEU A 244 10.76 5.05 9.17
CA LEU A 244 11.62 6.11 9.72
C LEU A 244 12.11 5.78 11.13
N ASP A 245 13.34 6.20 11.40
CA ASP A 245 13.91 6.28 12.73
C ASP A 245 13.59 7.65 13.34
N SER A 246 12.59 7.65 14.22
CA SER A 246 12.13 8.85 14.92
C SER A 246 12.96 9.27 16.13
N TYR A 247 14.02 8.53 16.50
CA TYR A 247 14.77 8.76 17.73
C TYR A 247 16.27 9.01 17.51
N GLY A 248 16.88 8.30 16.56
CA GLY A 248 18.30 8.42 16.23
C GLY A 248 18.70 9.80 15.72
N LEU A 249 19.99 10.10 15.82
CA LEU A 249 20.59 11.38 15.48
C LEU A 249 21.74 11.21 14.50
N GLU A 250 21.79 12.08 13.49
CA GLU A 250 22.78 12.00 12.42
C GLU A 250 23.84 13.09 12.57
N ASN A 251 25.11 12.70 12.50
CA ASN A 251 26.21 13.65 12.57
C ASN A 251 26.49 14.26 11.19
N VAL A 252 26.20 15.55 11.04
CA VAL A 252 26.56 16.34 9.86
C VAL A 252 27.40 17.53 10.30
N GLY A 253 28.69 17.50 9.94
CA GLY A 253 29.62 18.60 10.24
C GLY A 253 29.86 18.82 11.74
N GLY A 254 29.73 17.79 12.58
CA GLY A 254 29.93 17.89 14.04
C GLY A 254 28.67 18.24 14.83
N ASN A 255 27.54 18.46 14.16
CA ASN A 255 26.23 18.67 14.78
C ASN A 255 25.33 17.44 14.58
N TYR A 256 24.38 17.24 15.49
CA TYR A 256 23.49 16.09 15.51
C TYR A 256 22.06 16.50 15.14
N TYR A 257 21.47 15.82 14.15
CA TYR A 257 20.16 16.16 13.61
C TYR A 257 19.21 14.96 13.67
N ALA A 258 17.98 15.18 14.14
CA ALA A 258 16.90 14.22 14.13
C ALA A 258 16.07 14.32 12.84
N VAL A 259 15.18 13.35 12.59
CA VAL A 259 14.35 13.30 11.38
C VAL A 259 13.46 14.54 11.16
N TYR A 260 13.21 15.35 12.20
CA TYR A 260 12.41 16.57 12.09
C TYR A 260 13.23 17.84 11.82
N ASP A 261 14.56 17.73 11.71
CA ASP A 261 15.45 18.87 11.41
C ASP A 261 15.52 19.13 9.89
N THR A 262 14.72 20.08 9.41
CA THR A 262 14.35 20.21 7.98
C THR A 262 15.49 20.58 7.01
N SER A 263 16.61 21.07 7.53
CA SER A 263 17.70 21.64 6.70
C SER A 263 18.93 20.75 6.58
N PHE A 264 19.23 19.95 7.60
CA PHE A 264 20.51 19.23 7.69
C PHE A 264 20.36 17.76 8.09
N SER A 265 19.18 17.29 8.50
CA SER A 265 18.94 15.86 8.69
C SER A 265 19.03 15.15 7.34
N LEU A 266 19.92 14.14 7.26
CA LEU A 266 20.05 13.31 6.08
C LEU A 266 18.74 12.53 5.86
N GLN A 267 18.14 12.04 6.94
CA GLN A 267 16.86 11.34 6.94
C GLN A 267 15.70 12.23 6.46
N TYR A 268 15.56 13.47 6.93
CA TYR A 268 14.50 14.38 6.45
C TYR A 268 14.65 14.67 4.95
N LEU A 269 15.88 14.95 4.51
CA LEU A 269 16.18 15.27 3.11
C LEU A 269 15.97 14.04 2.21
N TRP A 270 16.37 12.85 2.68
CA TRP A 270 16.09 11.58 2.03
C TRP A 270 14.58 11.35 1.90
N LEU A 271 13.82 11.48 2.99
CA LEU A 271 12.37 11.29 3.01
C LEU A 271 11.66 12.22 2.02
N LYS A 272 12.05 13.50 2.00
CA LYS A 272 11.52 14.46 1.04
C LYS A 272 11.79 14.03 -0.40
N ASN A 273 12.98 13.50 -0.68
CA ASN A 273 13.33 13.00 -2.01
C ASN A 273 12.55 11.72 -2.35
N ASP A 274 12.40 10.81 -1.40
CA ASP A 274 11.67 9.56 -1.55
C ASP A 274 10.19 9.81 -1.88
N LEU A 275 9.50 10.61 -1.05
CA LEU A 275 8.10 11.00 -1.26
C LEU A 275 7.90 11.79 -2.57
N MET A 276 8.88 12.62 -2.97
CA MET A 276 8.81 13.35 -4.24
C MET A 276 8.89 12.43 -5.46
N ASN A 277 9.60 11.30 -5.36
CA ASN A 277 9.77 10.35 -6.45
C ASN A 277 8.77 9.18 -6.39
N ASN A 278 7.95 9.10 -5.34
CA ASN A 278 6.94 8.06 -5.21
C ASN A 278 5.83 8.20 -6.26
N THR A 279 5.54 7.11 -6.97
CA THR A 279 4.45 7.02 -7.96
C THR A 279 3.38 6.01 -7.57
N MET A 280 3.48 5.36 -6.41
CA MET A 280 2.49 4.40 -5.94
C MET A 280 1.26 5.15 -5.42
N PRO A 281 0.04 4.63 -5.70
CA PRO A 281 -1.17 5.30 -5.28
C PRO A 281 -1.38 5.28 -3.78
N TRP A 282 -0.82 4.32 -3.03
CA TRP A 282 -0.94 4.28 -1.58
C TRP A 282 0.40 4.58 -0.91
N THR A 283 0.39 5.48 0.07
CA THR A 283 1.60 5.80 0.84
C THR A 283 1.34 5.62 2.32
N ILE A 284 2.08 4.71 2.96
CA ILE A 284 2.00 4.43 4.40
C ILE A 284 3.37 4.73 5.02
N VAL A 285 3.39 5.63 5.99
CA VAL A 285 4.61 6.02 6.72
C VAL A 285 4.56 5.44 8.13
N CYS A 286 5.63 4.80 8.56
CA CYS A 286 5.74 4.13 9.86
C CYS A 286 6.93 4.70 10.63
N TYR A 287 6.73 5.04 11.91
CA TYR A 287 7.79 5.43 12.84
C TYR A 287 7.32 5.31 14.28
N HIS A 288 8.20 5.29 15.27
CA HIS A 288 7.80 4.95 16.63
C HIS A 288 7.02 6.05 17.38
N HIS A 289 7.55 7.27 17.45
CA HIS A 289 7.02 8.33 18.34
C HIS A 289 5.84 9.09 17.71
N PRO A 290 4.61 9.06 18.28
CA PRO A 290 3.42 9.63 17.63
C PRO A 290 3.31 11.15 17.76
N PRO A 291 2.95 11.89 16.69
CA PRO A 291 2.78 13.34 16.75
C PRO A 291 1.52 13.78 17.53
N TYR A 292 0.57 12.87 17.75
CA TYR A 292 -0.64 13.12 18.54
C TYR A 292 -0.86 11.95 19.51
N CYS A 293 -0.74 12.21 20.81
CA CYS A 293 -1.00 11.24 21.87
C CYS A 293 -1.21 11.95 23.20
N MET A 294 -2.22 11.52 23.97
CA MET A 294 -2.45 11.96 25.36
C MET A 294 -2.56 10.76 26.33
N GLY A 295 -1.96 9.62 25.96
CA GLY A 295 -2.05 8.35 26.68
C GLY A 295 -1.16 8.33 27.93
N ASN A 296 -0.26 7.35 28.04
CA ASN A 296 0.82 7.40 29.04
C ASN A 296 2.00 8.28 28.60
N HIS A 297 1.96 8.76 27.36
CA HIS A 297 2.84 9.75 26.76
C HIS A 297 2.02 10.99 26.38
N ASN A 298 2.69 12.13 26.20
CA ASN A 298 2.00 13.40 25.91
C ASN A 298 2.71 14.19 24.81
N SER A 299 2.04 14.30 23.66
CA SER A 299 2.55 14.98 22.47
C SER A 299 2.67 16.50 22.60
N ASP A 300 2.23 17.07 23.72
CA ASP A 300 2.38 18.50 24.06
C ASP A 300 3.42 18.75 25.16
N MET A 301 3.99 17.70 25.75
CA MET A 301 5.04 17.81 26.78
C MET A 301 6.37 17.22 26.33
N GLU A 302 6.36 16.25 25.42
CA GLU A 302 7.58 15.62 24.89
C GLU A 302 8.08 16.35 23.65
N GLN A 303 9.28 16.93 23.74
CA GLN A 303 9.83 17.78 22.67
C GLN A 303 9.98 17.06 21.33
N ASP A 304 10.37 15.79 21.33
CA ASP A 304 10.51 14.99 20.10
C ASP A 304 9.15 14.86 19.38
N LEU A 305 8.06 14.61 20.12
CA LEU A 305 6.70 14.49 19.55
C LEU A 305 6.20 15.84 19.03
N ILE A 306 6.47 16.93 19.77
CA ILE A 306 6.16 18.31 19.32
C ILE A 306 6.89 18.61 18.00
N ASN A 307 8.18 18.27 17.91
CA ASN A 307 8.99 18.53 16.72
C ASN A 307 8.56 17.69 15.51
N LEU A 308 8.17 16.43 15.73
CA LEU A 308 7.58 15.59 14.68
C LEU A 308 6.27 16.22 14.16
N ARG A 309 5.36 16.64 15.05
CA ARG A 309 4.11 17.29 14.65
C ARG A 309 4.33 18.62 13.93
N THR A 310 5.29 19.43 14.38
CA THR A 310 5.52 20.79 13.84
C THR A 310 6.32 20.79 12.54
N ASN A 311 7.31 19.90 12.38
CA ASN A 311 8.28 19.97 11.28
C ASN A 311 8.21 18.79 10.31
N LEU A 312 7.82 17.59 10.76
CA LEU A 312 7.71 16.40 9.90
C LEU A 312 6.33 16.30 9.24
N ASN A 313 5.23 16.44 10.00
CA ASN A 313 3.87 16.33 9.47
C ASN A 313 3.58 17.25 8.26
N PRO A 314 4.07 18.52 8.20
CA PRO A 314 3.88 19.35 7.01
C PRO A 314 4.44 18.72 5.73
N LEU A 315 5.53 17.96 5.82
CA LEU A 315 6.11 17.24 4.69
C LEU A 315 5.19 16.08 4.26
N LEU A 316 4.71 15.30 5.23
CA LEU A 316 3.84 14.14 4.97
C LEU A 316 2.51 14.56 4.32
N GLU A 317 1.90 15.65 4.82
CA GLU A 317 0.69 16.21 4.24
C GLU A 317 0.92 16.79 2.84
N LYS A 318 2.07 17.46 2.63
CA LYS A 318 2.44 18.03 1.32
C LYS A 318 2.52 16.97 0.22
N TYR A 319 3.00 15.77 0.55
CA TYR A 319 3.11 14.65 -0.38
C TYR A 319 1.92 13.67 -0.28
N ASN A 320 0.80 14.10 0.31
CA ASN A 320 -0.46 13.36 0.37
C ASN A 320 -0.32 11.92 0.90
N VAL A 321 0.47 11.74 1.97
CA VAL A 321 0.53 10.49 2.73
C VAL A 321 -0.89 10.09 3.15
N ASP A 322 -1.21 8.79 3.09
CA ASP A 322 -2.55 8.32 3.44
C ASP A 322 -2.65 7.99 4.92
N LEU A 323 -1.62 7.31 5.42
CA LEU A 323 -1.62 6.72 6.74
C LEU A 323 -0.25 6.88 7.39
N VAL A 324 -0.25 7.32 8.64
CA VAL A 324 0.92 7.34 9.52
C VAL A 324 0.67 6.40 10.68
N LEU A 325 1.58 5.45 10.89
CA LEU A 325 1.49 4.42 11.93
C LEU A 325 2.60 4.59 12.96
N CYS A 326 2.22 4.64 14.23
CA CYS A 326 3.13 4.85 15.36
C CYS A 326 2.91 3.87 16.52
N GLY A 327 3.89 3.81 17.43
CA GLY A 327 3.85 3.09 18.72
C GLY A 327 3.98 4.07 19.90
N HIS A 328 4.89 3.78 20.84
CA HIS A 328 5.39 4.57 21.99
C HIS A 328 4.34 4.86 23.06
N CYS A 329 3.25 5.47 22.64
CA CYS A 329 2.10 5.72 23.47
C CYS A 329 1.30 4.41 23.60
N HIS A 330 1.34 3.81 24.80
CA HIS A 330 0.84 2.47 25.13
C HIS A 330 -0.70 2.35 25.12
N THR A 331 -1.29 2.75 24.01
CA THR A 331 -2.73 2.88 23.76
C THR A 331 -3.00 2.61 22.29
N TYR A 332 -4.27 2.47 21.93
CA TYR A 332 -4.72 2.59 20.56
C TYR A 332 -5.40 3.96 20.36
N GLN A 333 -4.99 4.71 19.35
CA GLN A 333 -5.64 5.97 18.97
C GLN A 333 -5.66 6.10 17.46
N ARG A 334 -6.76 6.66 16.94
CA ARG A 334 -6.88 7.00 15.53
C ARG A 334 -7.41 8.41 15.39
N SER A 335 -6.68 9.25 14.66
CA SER A 335 -7.11 10.59 14.34
C SER A 335 -8.29 10.57 13.35
N ASN A 336 -9.02 11.69 13.30
CA ASN A 336 -9.77 12.04 12.09
C ASN A 336 -8.80 12.15 10.89
N MET A 337 -9.32 12.28 9.67
CA MET A 337 -8.46 12.69 8.54
C MET A 337 -8.06 14.15 8.72
N LEU A 338 -6.78 14.38 9.08
CA LEU A 338 -6.27 15.68 9.47
C LEU A 338 -5.59 16.43 8.33
N LYS A 339 -5.64 17.75 8.42
CA LYS A 339 -4.81 18.67 7.64
C LYS A 339 -4.46 19.92 8.45
N ASN A 340 -3.23 20.43 8.29
CA ASN A 340 -2.73 21.68 8.87
C ASN A 340 -2.76 21.77 10.41
N HIS A 341 -2.89 20.67 11.15
CA HIS A 341 -2.90 20.70 12.62
C HIS A 341 -1.51 20.48 13.20
N PHE A 342 -0.64 21.48 13.13
CA PHE A 342 0.77 21.33 13.57
C PHE A 342 1.04 21.88 14.97
N GLY A 343 0.07 22.58 15.56
CA GLY A 343 0.17 23.18 16.89
C GLY A 343 -0.14 22.21 18.03
N LEU A 344 -0.16 22.73 19.25
CA LEU A 344 -0.56 22.01 20.47
C LEU A 344 -2.03 21.59 20.41
N GLU A 345 -2.43 20.65 21.26
CA GLU A 345 -3.79 20.12 21.36
C GLU A 345 -4.84 21.24 21.48
N ALA A 346 -4.60 22.24 22.33
CA ALA A 346 -5.51 23.35 22.55
C ALA A 346 -5.72 24.26 21.31
N SER A 347 -4.90 24.10 20.26
CA SER A 347 -5.07 24.80 18.98
C SER A 347 -5.93 24.02 17.97
N PHE A 348 -6.37 22.82 18.32
CA PHE A 348 -7.25 22.03 17.48
C PHE A 348 -8.61 22.72 17.29
N ASP A 349 -9.11 22.64 16.07
CA ASP A 349 -10.40 23.17 15.64
C ASP A 349 -10.92 22.21 14.57
N SER A 350 -12.04 21.56 14.87
CA SER A 350 -12.62 20.54 14.00
C SER A 350 -13.07 21.11 12.65
N ASN A 351 -13.40 22.40 12.55
CA ASN A 351 -13.81 23.01 11.28
C ASN A 351 -12.64 23.36 10.37
N ILE A 352 -11.43 23.48 10.93
CA ILE A 352 -10.21 23.84 10.20
C ILE A 352 -9.40 22.60 9.86
N HIS A 353 -9.29 21.68 10.83
CA HIS A 353 -8.31 20.61 10.78
C HIS A 353 -8.88 19.26 10.34
N ILE A 354 -10.19 19.03 10.43
CA ILE A 354 -10.81 17.80 9.92
C ILE A 354 -11.18 18.00 8.45
N VAL A 355 -10.65 17.14 7.59
CA VAL A 355 -10.87 17.20 6.14
C VAL A 355 -12.26 16.68 5.75
N GLN A 356 -12.72 15.62 6.42
CA GLN A 356 -14.01 14.97 6.19
C GLN A 356 -14.66 14.62 7.53
N HIS A 357 -15.87 15.14 7.77
CA HIS A 357 -16.63 14.90 9.01
C HIS A 357 -17.32 13.53 9.00
N THR A 358 -16.52 12.48 8.85
CA THR A 358 -16.94 11.09 8.99
C THR A 358 -15.91 10.33 9.80
N ASN A 359 -16.33 9.29 10.53
CA ASN A 359 -15.44 8.45 11.30
C ASN A 359 -14.79 7.32 10.48
N GLY A 360 -15.20 7.13 9.22
CA GLY A 360 -14.60 6.16 8.30
C GLY A 360 -15.04 4.71 8.48
N ARG A 361 -15.82 4.37 9.52
CA ARG A 361 -16.05 2.97 9.96
C ARG A 361 -16.78 2.09 8.96
N TYR A 362 -17.57 2.69 8.08
CA TYR A 362 -18.37 2.05 7.04
C TYR A 362 -19.20 0.87 7.56
N ASP A 363 -19.90 1.09 8.67
CA ASP A 363 -20.67 0.07 9.40
C ASP A 363 -22.16 0.44 9.59
N GLY A 364 -22.61 1.52 8.93
CA GLY A 364 -23.99 2.01 9.02
C GLY A 364 -24.29 2.83 10.27
N SER A 365 -23.33 3.01 11.17
CA SER A 365 -23.48 3.93 12.31
C SER A 365 -23.51 5.40 11.85
N PRO A 366 -23.99 6.35 12.68
CA PRO A 366 -24.00 7.76 12.32
C PRO A 366 -22.63 8.28 11.90
N ASN A 367 -22.60 9.08 10.83
CA ASN A 367 -21.38 9.68 10.26
C ASN A 367 -20.28 8.65 9.94
N SER A 368 -20.64 7.46 9.46
CA SER A 368 -19.69 6.36 9.22
C SER A 368 -19.27 6.12 7.77
N CYS A 369 -19.54 7.05 6.86
CA CYS A 369 -19.06 6.90 5.48
C CYS A 369 -17.54 6.70 5.39
N MET A 370 -17.11 5.99 4.35
CA MET A 370 -15.67 5.87 4.05
C MET A 370 -15.05 7.24 3.79
N TYR A 371 -13.76 7.37 4.07
CA TYR A 371 -13.01 8.54 3.62
C TYR A 371 -12.75 8.45 2.11
N ILE A 372 -12.94 9.56 1.39
CA ILE A 372 -12.76 9.60 -0.06
C ILE A 372 -11.57 10.50 -0.41
N LYS A 373 -10.55 9.98 -1.11
CA LYS A 373 -9.38 10.73 -1.59
C LYS A 373 -9.29 10.66 -3.13
N ASN A 374 -9.95 11.58 -3.80
CA ASN A 374 -10.05 11.68 -5.26
C ASN A 374 -9.16 12.74 -5.89
N ASN A 375 -8.80 13.78 -5.15
CA ASN A 375 -7.94 14.84 -5.66
C ASN A 375 -6.79 15.12 -4.70
N GLU A 376 -5.59 14.71 -5.12
CA GLU A 376 -4.34 14.85 -4.36
C GLU A 376 -3.99 16.32 -4.06
N THR A 377 -4.65 17.29 -4.72
CA THR A 377 -4.32 18.72 -4.61
C THR A 377 -5.44 19.66 -4.14
N ALA A 378 -6.70 19.21 -3.96
CA ALA A 378 -7.83 20.15 -3.98
C ALA A 378 -8.64 20.38 -2.68
N LYS A 379 -8.95 19.37 -1.86
CA LYS A 379 -9.75 19.57 -0.61
C LYS A 379 -9.84 18.36 0.30
N ASP A 380 -9.70 17.17 -0.28
CA ASP A 380 -9.86 15.84 0.30
C ASP A 380 -8.52 15.17 0.64
N SER A 381 -7.41 15.87 0.39
CA SER A 381 -6.05 15.47 0.76
C SER A 381 -5.80 15.77 2.24
N GLY A 382 -5.82 14.74 3.08
CA GLY A 382 -5.40 14.72 4.48
C GLY A 382 -4.77 13.38 4.87
N VAL A 383 -4.21 13.33 6.08
CA VAL A 383 -3.48 12.17 6.62
C VAL A 383 -4.23 11.64 7.83
N ILE A 384 -4.33 10.31 7.96
CA ILE A 384 -4.77 9.68 9.21
C ILE A 384 -3.52 9.28 10.01
N TYR A 385 -3.43 9.75 11.25
CA TYR A 385 -2.35 9.42 12.19
C TYR A 385 -2.89 8.42 13.21
N MET A 386 -2.15 7.33 13.42
CA MET A 386 -2.55 6.25 14.31
C MET A 386 -1.46 5.92 15.31
N VAL A 387 -1.89 5.75 16.56
CA VAL A 387 -1.11 5.12 17.62
C VAL A 387 -1.57 3.68 17.75
N VAL A 388 -0.66 2.74 17.54
CA VAL A 388 -0.87 1.29 17.66
C VAL A 388 0.13 0.73 18.69
N GLY A 389 0.33 1.45 19.79
CA GLY A 389 1.27 1.10 20.86
C GLY A 389 0.68 0.18 21.93
N SER A 390 -0.50 -0.37 21.68
CA SER A 390 -1.18 -1.29 22.59
C SER A 390 -0.77 -2.76 22.41
N GLY A 391 0.39 -3.07 21.82
CA GLY A 391 0.76 -4.45 21.45
C GLY A 391 0.87 -5.38 22.66
N SER A 392 1.78 -5.04 23.59
CA SER A 392 2.02 -5.81 24.82
C SER A 392 2.26 -4.95 26.05
N ALA A 393 2.39 -3.63 25.87
CA ALA A 393 2.52 -2.71 26.97
C ALA A 393 1.33 -2.79 27.93
N TYR A 394 1.60 -2.68 29.23
CA TYR A 394 0.55 -2.73 30.24
C TYR A 394 -0.35 -1.50 30.11
N PRO A 395 -1.70 -1.68 30.07
CA PRO A 395 -2.65 -0.60 30.13
C PRO A 395 -2.40 0.34 31.31
N GLN A 396 -2.33 1.64 31.03
CA GLN A 396 -2.06 2.68 32.03
C GLN A 396 -3.10 3.79 31.91
N ALA A 397 -3.37 4.46 33.04
CA ALA A 397 -4.26 5.62 33.04
C ALA A 397 -3.65 6.74 32.17
N PRO A 398 -4.43 7.39 31.30
CA PRO A 398 -3.92 8.43 30.42
C PRO A 398 -3.83 9.78 31.13
N PHE A 399 -3.23 10.78 30.47
CA PHE A 399 -3.22 12.17 30.96
C PHE A 399 -4.64 12.76 31.05
N PRO A 400 -4.88 13.81 31.89
CA PRO A 400 -6.20 14.42 32.05
C PRO A 400 -6.84 14.96 30.77
N GLN A 401 -6.03 15.33 29.77
CA GLN A 401 -6.44 15.81 28.45
C GLN A 401 -6.83 14.68 27.49
N TRP A 402 -6.97 13.45 27.98
CA TRP A 402 -7.32 12.31 27.15
C TRP A 402 -8.82 12.23 26.83
N PRO A 403 -9.19 11.81 25.60
CA PRO A 403 -8.31 11.62 24.44
C PRO A 403 -7.92 12.97 23.82
N HIS A 404 -6.84 13.01 23.03
CA HIS A 404 -6.51 14.20 22.24
C HIS A 404 -7.69 14.54 21.30
N ASP A 405 -8.10 15.80 21.20
CA ASP A 405 -9.31 16.22 20.45
C ASP A 405 -9.31 15.87 18.95
N ALA A 406 -8.14 15.74 18.34
CA ALA A 406 -7.97 15.25 16.98
C ALA A 406 -8.39 13.78 16.78
N MET A 407 -8.56 13.00 17.85
CA MET A 407 -8.88 11.57 17.80
C MET A 407 -10.37 11.31 17.57
N VAL A 408 -10.66 10.45 16.59
CA VAL A 408 -12.02 9.95 16.34
C VAL A 408 -12.32 8.67 17.11
N TYR A 409 -11.27 7.92 17.47
CA TYR A 409 -11.37 6.75 18.34
C TYR A 409 -10.13 6.64 19.21
N SER A 410 -10.28 6.19 20.46
CA SER A 410 -9.18 5.99 21.40
C SER A 410 -9.50 4.91 22.43
N ASN A 411 -8.51 4.11 22.80
CA ASN A 411 -8.61 3.04 23.79
C ASN A 411 -7.28 2.87 24.56
N TYR A 412 -7.35 2.96 25.89
CA TYR A 412 -6.21 2.72 26.78
C TYR A 412 -6.38 1.46 27.64
N LEU A 413 -7.53 0.77 27.55
CA LEU A 413 -7.92 -0.34 28.43
C LEU A 413 -7.57 -1.71 27.89
N LYS A 414 -7.51 -1.87 26.56
CA LYS A 414 -7.31 -3.16 25.91
C LYS A 414 -6.09 -3.13 24.99
N ASN A 415 -5.32 -4.20 25.02
CA ASN A 415 -4.27 -4.47 24.05
C ASN A 415 -4.86 -4.93 22.72
N GLY A 416 -4.06 -4.80 21.67
CA GLY A 416 -4.47 -5.16 20.32
C GLY A 416 -3.44 -4.78 19.28
N SER A 417 -3.75 -5.11 18.03
CA SER A 417 -2.90 -4.88 16.87
C SER A 417 -3.70 -4.47 15.64
N LEU A 418 -3.03 -3.94 14.61
CA LEU A 418 -3.70 -3.43 13.43
C LEU A 418 -3.59 -4.41 12.25
N TYR A 419 -4.73 -4.78 11.70
CA TYR A 419 -4.86 -5.42 10.39
C TYR A 419 -5.05 -4.34 9.32
N ILE A 420 -4.21 -4.35 8.28
CA ILE A 420 -4.33 -3.44 7.13
C ILE A 420 -4.53 -4.28 5.88
N GLN A 421 -5.52 -3.95 5.07
CA GLN A 421 -5.72 -4.52 3.74
C GLN A 421 -5.81 -3.41 2.71
N VAL A 422 -5.03 -3.52 1.63
CA VAL A 422 -5.18 -2.68 0.44
C VAL A 422 -5.60 -3.57 -0.72
N GLU A 423 -6.61 -3.16 -1.47
CA GLU A 423 -7.07 -3.87 -2.67
C GLU A 423 -7.45 -2.86 -3.76
N GLY A 424 -6.55 -2.67 -4.74
CA GLY A 424 -6.73 -1.65 -5.77
C GLY A 424 -6.84 -0.26 -5.15
N ASN A 425 -8.00 0.39 -5.29
CA ASN A 425 -8.27 1.74 -4.81
C ASN A 425 -8.95 1.79 -3.44
N GLU A 426 -8.97 0.70 -2.66
CA GLU A 426 -9.48 0.68 -1.29
C GLU A 426 -8.39 0.28 -0.28
N LEU A 427 -8.32 1.02 0.83
CA LEU A 427 -7.55 0.67 2.03
C LEU A 427 -8.54 0.49 3.19
N GLN A 428 -8.48 -0.68 3.83
CA GLN A 428 -9.23 -1.00 5.03
C GLN A 428 -8.25 -1.26 6.18
N ALA A 429 -8.51 -0.67 7.33
CA ALA A 429 -7.73 -0.91 8.53
C ALA A 429 -8.66 -1.26 9.70
N LYS A 430 -8.27 -2.26 10.50
CA LYS A 430 -9.07 -2.81 11.60
C LYS A 430 -8.19 -3.07 12.81
N TRP A 431 -8.52 -2.46 13.93
CA TRP A 431 -7.84 -2.74 15.19
C TRP A 431 -8.45 -3.95 15.87
N ILE A 432 -7.63 -4.98 16.00
CA ILE A 432 -7.95 -6.29 16.54
C ILE A 432 -7.53 -6.30 18.02
N SER A 433 -8.50 -6.11 18.89
CA SER A 433 -8.37 -6.14 20.35
C SER A 433 -8.24 -7.57 20.87
N ILE A 434 -7.59 -7.76 22.01
CA ILE A 434 -7.60 -9.03 22.78
C ILE A 434 -8.97 -9.39 23.39
N ASP A 435 -10.02 -8.64 23.05
CA ASP A 435 -11.35 -8.86 23.59
C ASP A 435 -12.05 -9.92 22.74
N THR A 436 -12.14 -11.15 23.26
CA THR A 436 -12.70 -12.29 22.52
C THR A 436 -14.20 -12.19 22.28
N ALA A 437 -14.91 -11.28 22.97
CA ALA A 437 -16.30 -11.00 22.68
C ALA A 437 -16.48 -10.16 21.40
N GLU A 438 -15.50 -9.32 21.08
CA GLU A 438 -15.51 -8.41 19.93
C GLU A 438 -14.07 -8.05 19.56
N TYR A 439 -13.49 -8.82 18.64
CA TYR A 439 -12.11 -8.61 18.20
C TYR A 439 -11.95 -7.24 17.51
N VAL A 440 -12.83 -6.87 16.59
CA VAL A 440 -12.74 -5.59 15.85
C VAL A 440 -13.46 -4.50 16.63
N LYS A 441 -12.71 -3.69 17.39
CA LYS A 441 -13.29 -2.56 18.14
C LYS A 441 -13.28 -1.25 17.37
N ASP A 442 -12.32 -1.12 16.46
CA ASP A 442 -12.25 0.02 15.56
C ASP A 442 -11.85 -0.38 14.15
N GLN A 443 -12.39 0.34 13.18
CA GLN A 443 -12.08 0.13 11.77
C GLN A 443 -12.31 1.40 10.96
N PHE A 444 -11.69 1.49 9.80
CA PHE A 444 -12.05 2.49 8.81
C PHE A 444 -11.68 2.06 7.39
N THR A 445 -12.30 2.73 6.42
CA THR A 445 -12.01 2.58 4.98
C THR A 445 -11.62 3.92 4.39
N ILE A 446 -10.54 3.94 3.59
CA ILE A 446 -10.22 5.00 2.63
C ILE A 446 -10.45 4.44 1.23
N ILE A 447 -11.17 5.17 0.38
CA ILE A 447 -11.29 4.88 -1.04
C ILE A 447 -10.68 6.01 -1.86
N LYS A 448 -9.98 5.64 -2.93
CA LYS A 448 -9.47 6.57 -3.94
C LYS A 448 -10.26 6.43 -5.22
N ASN A 449 -10.26 7.47 -6.05
CA ASN A 449 -10.79 7.42 -7.40
C ASN A 449 -12.28 7.01 -7.53
N ALA A 450 -13.11 7.39 -6.56
CA ALA A 450 -14.54 7.09 -6.53
C ALA A 450 -15.41 8.35 -6.70
N ASN A 451 -16.75 8.24 -6.56
CA ASN A 451 -17.69 9.34 -6.79
C ASN A 451 -17.52 10.01 -8.17
N LYS A 452 -17.22 9.21 -9.19
CA LYS A 452 -16.83 9.74 -10.51
C LYS A 452 -18.03 9.81 -11.44
N LEU A 453 -18.09 10.91 -12.20
CA LEU A 453 -18.85 10.98 -13.43
C LEU A 453 -18.00 10.45 -14.58
N LYS A 454 -18.37 9.30 -15.14
CA LYS A 454 -17.74 8.74 -16.34
C LYS A 454 -18.64 8.96 -17.54
N THR A 455 -18.18 9.68 -18.54
CA THR A 455 -18.86 9.76 -19.84
C THR A 455 -18.41 8.61 -20.72
N ILE A 456 -19.36 7.82 -21.23
CA ILE A 456 -19.12 6.71 -22.14
C ILE A 456 -19.79 7.05 -23.46
N TYR A 457 -18.98 7.16 -24.50
CA TYR A 457 -19.47 7.30 -25.87
C TYR A 457 -19.63 5.92 -26.48
N THR A 458 -20.80 5.62 -27.03
CA THR A 458 -21.08 4.35 -27.69
C THR A 458 -21.97 4.52 -28.92
N HIS A 459 -21.96 3.52 -29.80
CA HIS A 459 -22.97 3.36 -30.84
C HIS A 459 -24.27 2.92 -30.17
N MET A 460 -25.43 3.27 -30.73
CA MET A 460 -26.71 2.83 -30.17
C MET A 460 -27.57 2.16 -31.25
N PRO A 461 -28.13 0.98 -30.99
CA PRO A 461 -28.05 0.23 -29.74
C PRO A 461 -26.68 -0.48 -29.56
N ASP A 462 -26.15 -0.50 -28.34
CA ASP A 462 -24.96 -1.29 -27.99
C ASP A 462 -24.98 -1.67 -26.50
N VAL A 463 -24.18 -2.66 -26.11
CA VAL A 463 -24.00 -3.08 -24.72
C VAL A 463 -22.75 -2.42 -24.15
N VAL A 464 -22.92 -1.63 -23.09
CA VAL A 464 -21.81 -1.00 -22.37
C VAL A 464 -21.60 -1.65 -21.01
N SER A 465 -20.34 -1.94 -20.68
CA SER A 465 -19.98 -2.45 -19.36
C SER A 465 -19.77 -1.30 -18.38
N LEU A 466 -20.55 -1.28 -17.30
CA LEU A 466 -20.47 -0.29 -16.24
C LEU A 466 -20.00 -0.97 -14.96
N THR A 467 -19.02 -0.39 -14.28
CA THR A 467 -18.41 -0.98 -13.07
C THR A 467 -18.32 0.06 -11.98
N ALA A 468 -18.89 -0.24 -10.81
CA ALA A 468 -18.75 0.58 -9.62
C ALA A 468 -17.27 0.66 -9.17
N SER A 469 -16.83 1.85 -8.75
CA SER A 469 -15.44 2.12 -8.36
C SER A 469 -15.02 1.43 -7.06
N TRP A 470 -15.97 1.05 -6.20
CA TRP A 470 -15.72 0.29 -4.98
C TRP A 470 -15.94 -1.22 -5.20
N ARG A 471 -15.39 -2.05 -4.30
CA ARG A 471 -15.30 -3.51 -4.40
C ARG A 471 -16.26 -4.25 -3.48
N GLN A 472 -16.61 -3.64 -2.35
CA GLN A 472 -17.51 -4.27 -1.39
C GLN A 472 -18.95 -3.86 -1.63
N GLY A 473 -19.75 -4.81 -2.10
CA GLY A 473 -21.20 -4.65 -2.22
C GLY A 473 -21.90 -4.55 -0.85
N PRO A 474 -23.22 -4.34 -0.83
CA PRO A 474 -24.13 -4.39 -1.98
C PRO A 474 -24.05 -3.16 -2.89
N TYR A 475 -24.49 -3.33 -4.14
CA TYR A 475 -24.59 -2.27 -5.14
C TYR A 475 -26.06 -1.99 -5.44
N GLN A 476 -26.42 -0.72 -5.57
CA GLN A 476 -27.78 -0.29 -5.90
C GLN A 476 -27.72 0.51 -7.20
N TRP A 477 -27.89 -0.18 -8.33
CA TRP A 477 -27.94 0.46 -9.64
C TRP A 477 -29.32 1.07 -9.91
N SER A 478 -29.36 2.17 -10.66
CA SER A 478 -30.61 2.76 -11.16
C SER A 478 -31.40 1.82 -12.09
N THR A 479 -30.75 0.77 -12.60
CA THR A 479 -31.38 -0.32 -13.37
C THR A 479 -32.05 -1.39 -12.50
N GLY A 480 -31.80 -1.38 -11.19
CA GLY A 480 -32.21 -2.43 -10.25
C GLY A 480 -31.21 -3.57 -10.07
N ASP A 481 -30.09 -3.55 -10.80
CA ASP A 481 -29.01 -4.54 -10.64
C ASP A 481 -28.28 -4.42 -9.29
N THR A 482 -27.64 -5.52 -8.87
CA THR A 482 -26.87 -5.62 -7.61
C THR A 482 -25.44 -6.10 -7.79
N ASN A 483 -24.99 -6.35 -9.01
CA ASN A 483 -23.61 -6.75 -9.31
C ASN A 483 -22.68 -5.54 -9.34
N ARG A 484 -21.39 -5.73 -9.02
CA ARG A 484 -20.38 -4.66 -9.15
C ARG A 484 -20.25 -4.13 -10.57
N THR A 485 -20.30 -5.06 -11.53
CA THR A 485 -20.25 -4.76 -12.96
C THR A 485 -21.55 -5.21 -13.60
N ILE A 486 -22.15 -4.35 -14.40
CA ILE A 486 -23.37 -4.64 -15.16
C ILE A 486 -23.12 -4.45 -16.65
N GLN A 487 -23.90 -5.17 -17.46
CA GLN A 487 -23.97 -4.98 -18.91
C GLN A 487 -25.24 -4.21 -19.21
N TYR A 488 -25.11 -2.94 -19.57
CA TYR A 488 -26.25 -2.07 -19.84
C TYR A 488 -26.50 -1.96 -21.34
N PHE A 489 -27.71 -2.29 -21.79
CA PHE A 489 -28.10 -2.15 -23.20
C PHE A 489 -28.51 -0.70 -23.47
N ALA A 490 -27.58 0.08 -24.02
CA ALA A 490 -27.73 1.50 -24.30
C ALA A 490 -28.48 1.72 -25.62
N THR A 491 -29.66 2.32 -25.56
CA THR A 491 -30.50 2.63 -26.73
C THR A 491 -30.70 4.14 -26.94
N VAL A 492 -30.48 4.93 -25.89
CA VAL A 492 -30.59 6.40 -25.90
C VAL A 492 -29.53 7.01 -24.99
N ASP A 493 -29.27 8.30 -25.20
CA ASP A 493 -28.55 9.13 -24.23
C ASP A 493 -29.21 9.00 -22.86
N THR A 494 -28.44 8.60 -21.84
CA THR A 494 -28.98 8.38 -20.49
C THR A 494 -27.93 8.59 -19.42
N MET A 495 -28.39 8.72 -18.18
CA MET A 495 -27.58 8.71 -16.97
C MET A 495 -27.89 7.45 -16.18
N ILE A 496 -26.89 6.61 -15.96
CA ILE A 496 -26.97 5.46 -15.06
C ILE A 496 -26.16 5.78 -13.82
N TYR A 497 -26.67 5.45 -12.64
CA TYR A 497 -25.95 5.63 -11.38
C TYR A 497 -25.94 4.34 -10.57
N VAL A 498 -24.94 4.22 -9.72
CA VAL A 498 -24.83 3.15 -8.72
C VAL A 498 -24.47 3.79 -7.40
N THR A 499 -25.15 3.37 -6.34
CA THR A 499 -24.83 3.76 -4.95
C THR A 499 -24.52 2.54 -4.10
N ASP A 500 -23.77 2.73 -3.02
CA ASP A 500 -23.63 1.71 -1.98
C ASP A 500 -24.88 1.64 -1.10
N MET A 501 -24.88 0.68 -0.17
CA MET A 501 -26.01 0.45 0.74
C MET A 501 -26.20 1.54 1.80
N TYR A 502 -25.16 2.32 2.13
CA TYR A 502 -25.24 3.40 3.11
C TYR A 502 -25.36 4.79 2.47
N HIS A 503 -25.45 4.86 1.13
CA HIS A 503 -25.51 6.09 0.36
C HIS A 503 -24.33 7.04 0.62
N CYS A 504 -23.16 6.47 0.91
CA CYS A 504 -21.90 7.17 1.13
C CYS A 504 -21.17 7.48 -0.18
N ILE A 505 -21.39 6.68 -1.22
CA ILE A 505 -20.69 6.76 -2.48
C ILE A 505 -21.68 6.60 -3.65
N THR A 506 -21.44 7.31 -4.74
CA THR A 506 -22.25 7.29 -5.95
C THR A 506 -21.39 7.51 -7.18
N ASP A 507 -21.27 6.49 -8.02
CA ASP A 507 -20.73 6.67 -9.36
C ASP A 507 -21.86 6.95 -10.36
N SER A 508 -21.56 7.82 -11.32
CA SER A 508 -22.48 8.23 -12.37
C SER A 508 -21.88 7.97 -13.75
N PHE A 509 -22.68 7.43 -14.66
CA PHE A 509 -22.30 7.08 -16.02
C PHE A 509 -23.18 7.85 -17.00
N ALA A 510 -22.59 8.82 -17.70
CA ALA A 510 -23.24 9.53 -18.79
C ALA A 510 -23.04 8.75 -20.09
N ILE A 511 -24.05 8.01 -20.51
CA ILE A 511 -24.01 7.25 -21.77
C ILE A 511 -24.44 8.19 -22.90
N LYS A 512 -23.54 8.40 -23.86
CA LYS A 512 -23.69 9.33 -24.98
C LYS A 512 -23.63 8.61 -26.31
N ALA A 513 -24.63 8.84 -27.14
CA ALA A 513 -24.76 8.26 -28.46
C ALA A 513 -23.88 8.98 -29.47
N ASN A 514 -23.02 8.25 -30.16
CA ASN A 514 -22.55 8.64 -31.48
C ASN A 514 -23.32 7.79 -32.50
N PHE A 515 -24.35 8.39 -33.12
CA PHE A 515 -25.13 7.73 -34.16
C PHE A 515 -24.30 7.64 -35.45
N ILE A 516 -23.43 6.65 -35.54
CA ILE A 516 -22.96 6.14 -36.83
C ILE A 516 -23.78 4.88 -37.08
N PRO A 517 -24.80 4.93 -37.93
CA PRO A 517 -25.54 3.72 -38.26
C PRO A 517 -24.56 2.76 -38.95
N THR A 518 -24.49 1.54 -38.43
CA THR A 518 -23.75 0.41 -39.01
C THR A 518 -24.24 0.08 -40.44
N ASN A 519 -25.44 0.56 -40.80
CA ASN A 519 -25.95 0.65 -42.16
C ASN A 519 -26.14 2.12 -42.55
N LEU A 520 -25.27 2.64 -43.43
CA LEU A 520 -25.40 4.00 -44.00
C LEU A 520 -26.73 4.25 -44.74
N SER A 521 -27.52 3.20 -45.02
CA SER A 521 -28.80 3.24 -45.71
C SER A 521 -30.04 3.39 -44.81
N GLU A 522 -29.94 3.11 -43.52
CA GLU A 522 -31.06 3.30 -42.59
C GLU A 522 -30.97 4.70 -41.97
N HIS A 523 -31.98 5.52 -42.24
CA HIS A 523 -32.14 6.92 -41.77
C HIS A 523 -31.44 8.03 -42.60
N GLN A 524 -31.06 7.80 -43.85
CA GLN A 524 -30.77 8.92 -44.78
C GLN A 524 -32.08 9.61 -45.19
N THR A 525 -32.33 10.78 -44.61
CA THR A 525 -33.48 11.65 -44.94
C THR A 525 -33.06 12.95 -45.64
N LEU A 526 -31.75 13.14 -45.82
CA LEU A 526 -31.13 14.24 -46.53
C LEU A 526 -30.10 13.69 -47.52
N ASP A 527 -30.32 13.92 -48.81
CA ASP A 527 -29.38 13.55 -49.86
C ASP A 527 -28.40 14.69 -50.11
N PHE A 528 -27.11 14.37 -50.16
CA PHE A 528 -26.01 15.29 -50.44
C PHE A 528 -24.86 14.50 -51.07
N HIS A 529 -23.91 15.15 -51.73
CA HIS A 529 -22.77 14.45 -52.34
C HIS A 529 -21.46 15.08 -51.96
N ILE A 530 -20.43 14.24 -51.78
CA ILE A 530 -19.06 14.69 -51.55
C ILE A 530 -18.13 14.28 -52.67
N TYR A 531 -17.19 15.15 -53.03
CA TYR A 531 -16.15 14.88 -54.01
C TYR A 531 -14.95 15.83 -53.85
N PRO A 532 -13.72 15.46 -54.26
CA PRO A 532 -13.33 14.12 -54.67
C PRO A 532 -13.30 13.15 -53.48
N ASN A 533 -13.56 11.87 -53.74
CA ASN A 533 -13.41 10.81 -52.75
C ASN A 533 -12.71 9.62 -53.44
N PRO A 534 -11.44 9.32 -53.14
CA PRO A 534 -10.62 9.86 -52.03
C PRO A 534 -10.24 11.35 -52.17
N THR A 535 -9.90 11.99 -51.03
CA THR A 535 -9.45 13.40 -50.94
C THR A 535 -8.02 13.51 -50.39
N GLN A 536 -7.31 14.59 -50.73
CA GLN A 536 -6.00 15.00 -50.18
C GLN A 536 -6.11 16.19 -49.21
N GLY A 537 -7.20 16.27 -48.44
CA GLY A 537 -7.41 17.34 -47.46
C GLY A 537 -8.39 18.44 -47.87
N GLU A 538 -9.01 18.33 -49.04
CA GLU A 538 -10.08 19.24 -49.49
C GLU A 538 -11.26 18.46 -50.08
N LEU A 539 -12.47 18.74 -49.60
CA LEU A 539 -13.72 18.14 -50.05
C LEU A 539 -14.70 19.22 -50.50
N TYR A 540 -15.45 18.95 -51.56
CA TYR A 540 -16.65 19.69 -51.91
C TYR A 540 -17.85 18.92 -51.43
N ILE A 541 -18.80 19.63 -50.83
CA ILE A 541 -20.04 19.07 -50.32
C ILE A 541 -21.17 19.78 -51.06
N THR A 542 -21.98 19.01 -51.78
CA THR A 542 -23.14 19.47 -52.54
C THR A 542 -24.41 19.10 -51.81
N LEU A 543 -25.10 20.12 -51.31
CA LEU A 543 -26.33 20.06 -50.53
C LEU A 543 -27.57 20.08 -51.46
N PRO A 544 -28.72 19.56 -50.99
CA PRO A 544 -29.92 19.49 -51.84
C PRO A 544 -30.55 20.88 -52.05
N SER A 545 -30.36 21.81 -51.11
CA SER A 545 -30.84 23.19 -51.15
C SER A 545 -29.86 24.14 -50.46
N THR A 546 -30.03 25.45 -50.68
CA THR A 546 -29.33 26.51 -49.93
C THR A 546 -29.93 26.66 -48.53
N GLY A 547 -29.15 27.17 -47.57
CA GLY A 547 -29.61 27.38 -46.20
C GLY A 547 -28.54 27.02 -45.17
N ILE A 548 -28.99 26.89 -43.91
CA ILE A 548 -28.16 26.54 -42.78
C ILE A 548 -28.17 25.03 -42.57
N TYR A 549 -26.97 24.45 -42.53
CA TYR A 549 -26.72 23.06 -42.23
C TYR A 549 -25.65 22.96 -41.15
N GLU A 550 -25.67 21.89 -40.37
CA GLU A 550 -24.54 21.46 -39.56
C GLU A 550 -23.84 20.31 -40.28
N TYR A 551 -22.51 20.28 -40.27
CA TYR A 551 -21.77 19.07 -40.61
C TYR A 551 -20.88 18.61 -39.47
N GLN A 552 -20.69 17.30 -39.39
CA GLN A 552 -19.85 16.64 -38.40
C GLN A 552 -19.01 15.57 -39.12
N ILE A 553 -17.72 15.48 -38.80
CA ILE A 553 -16.82 14.46 -39.34
C ILE A 553 -16.36 13.55 -38.21
N PHE A 554 -16.38 12.25 -38.49
CA PHE A 554 -16.02 11.19 -37.57
C PHE A 554 -14.94 10.31 -38.17
N GLU A 555 -14.04 9.83 -37.31
CA GLU A 555 -13.18 8.68 -37.59
C GLU A 555 -14.02 7.38 -37.68
N GLU A 556 -13.42 6.32 -38.21
CA GLU A 556 -14.07 5.00 -38.32
C GLU A 556 -14.49 4.40 -36.96
N ASN A 557 -13.83 4.78 -35.88
CA ASN A 557 -14.16 4.42 -34.49
C ASN A 557 -15.30 5.28 -33.88
N GLY A 558 -15.88 6.19 -34.65
CA GLY A 558 -16.94 7.09 -34.19
C GLY A 558 -16.50 8.32 -33.40
N HIS A 559 -15.20 8.56 -33.25
CA HIS A 559 -14.68 9.78 -32.65
C HIS A 559 -14.92 10.99 -33.56
N LYS A 560 -15.62 12.00 -33.05
CA LYS A 560 -15.89 13.24 -33.78
C LYS A 560 -14.63 14.10 -33.83
N VAL A 561 -14.10 14.34 -35.03
CA VAL A 561 -12.89 15.13 -35.24
C VAL A 561 -13.15 16.56 -35.70
N LEU A 562 -14.33 16.83 -36.28
CA LEU A 562 -14.71 18.17 -36.71
C LEU A 562 -16.23 18.35 -36.66
N SER A 563 -16.69 19.56 -36.33
CA SER A 563 -18.09 19.96 -36.44
C SER A 563 -18.16 21.46 -36.68
N ASN A 564 -19.02 21.90 -37.61
CA ASN A 564 -19.26 23.31 -37.87
C ASN A 564 -20.60 23.53 -38.60
N PHE A 565 -21.03 24.78 -38.70
CA PHE A 565 -22.18 25.18 -39.49
C PHE A 565 -21.78 25.63 -40.90
N ILE A 566 -22.66 25.35 -41.85
CA ILE A 566 -22.63 25.83 -43.22
C ILE A 566 -23.83 26.75 -43.36
N ASP A 567 -23.59 28.05 -43.43
CA ASP A 567 -24.59 29.01 -43.91
C ASP A 567 -24.26 29.30 -45.38
N SER A 568 -24.91 28.58 -46.29
CA SER A 568 -24.55 28.64 -47.70
C SER A 568 -25.64 29.24 -48.58
N LYS A 569 -25.23 30.29 -49.31
CA LYS A 569 -25.96 30.88 -50.44
C LYS A 569 -25.89 30.03 -51.72
N TYR A 570 -25.03 29.01 -51.75
CA TYR A 570 -24.81 28.12 -52.90
C TYR A 570 -24.98 26.65 -52.50
N LYS A 571 -25.38 25.77 -53.42
CA LYS A 571 -25.57 24.34 -53.08
C LYS A 571 -24.25 23.60 -52.81
N THR A 572 -23.16 24.01 -53.45
CA THR A 572 -21.85 23.37 -53.29
C THR A 572 -20.91 24.28 -52.53
N PHE A 573 -20.21 23.75 -51.54
CA PHE A 573 -19.22 24.49 -50.76
C PHE A 573 -17.96 23.66 -50.55
N LYS A 574 -16.83 24.36 -50.35
CA LYS A 574 -15.51 23.77 -50.17
C LYS A 574 -15.18 23.66 -48.68
N LEU A 575 -14.84 22.47 -48.23
CA LEU A 575 -14.37 22.15 -46.90
C LEU A 575 -12.88 21.80 -46.95
N LYS A 576 -12.05 22.56 -46.23
CA LYS A 576 -10.65 22.19 -45.98
C LYS A 576 -10.58 21.37 -44.68
N LEU A 577 -10.03 20.17 -44.77
CA LEU A 577 -9.82 19.31 -43.62
C LEU A 577 -8.60 19.80 -42.82
N PRO A 578 -8.57 19.61 -41.48
CA PRO A 578 -7.42 19.95 -40.67
C PRO A 578 -6.17 19.17 -41.12
N LYS A 579 -5.02 19.86 -41.24
CA LYS A 579 -3.74 19.28 -41.67
C LYS A 579 -3.19 18.15 -40.78
N LYS A 580 -3.75 17.96 -39.58
CA LYS A 580 -3.31 16.95 -38.60
C LYS A 580 -4.12 15.65 -38.64
N LEU A 581 -5.14 15.55 -39.49
CA LEU A 581 -5.92 14.32 -39.59
C LEU A 581 -5.08 13.22 -40.24
N PRO A 582 -4.91 12.04 -39.60
CA PRO A 582 -4.18 10.93 -40.20
C PRO A 582 -4.92 10.37 -41.42
N ASN A 583 -4.18 9.71 -42.32
CA ASN A 583 -4.79 8.99 -43.44
C ASN A 583 -5.73 7.91 -42.91
N GLY A 584 -6.90 7.76 -43.54
CA GLY A 584 -7.88 6.78 -43.06
C GLY A 584 -9.28 6.96 -43.65
N THR A 585 -10.18 6.12 -43.16
CA THR A 585 -11.62 6.19 -43.43
C THR A 585 -12.27 7.18 -42.48
N TYR A 586 -13.07 8.08 -43.03
CA TYR A 586 -13.88 9.04 -42.27
C TYR A 586 -15.32 9.03 -42.76
N PHE A 587 -16.22 9.52 -41.91
CA PHE A 587 -17.63 9.72 -42.21
C PHE A 587 -17.98 11.18 -42.03
N ILE A 588 -18.70 11.76 -42.98
CA ILE A 588 -19.30 13.09 -42.83
C ILE A 588 -20.81 12.95 -42.70
N GLN A 589 -21.35 13.51 -41.62
CA GLN A 589 -22.78 13.68 -41.41
C GLN A 589 -23.15 15.14 -41.72
N VAL A 590 -24.27 15.33 -42.40
CA VAL A 590 -24.87 16.65 -42.64
C VAL A 590 -26.29 16.65 -42.09
N ILE A 591 -26.66 17.71 -41.37
CA ILE A 591 -27.95 17.88 -40.72
C ILE A 591 -28.55 19.22 -41.17
N ASN A 592 -29.81 19.24 -41.60
CA ASN A 592 -30.51 20.48 -41.93
C ASN A 592 -31.30 21.04 -40.73
N HIS A 593 -31.89 22.23 -40.88
CA HIS A 593 -32.71 22.88 -39.85
C HIS A 593 -34.00 22.10 -39.46
N GLU A 594 -34.46 21.17 -40.30
CA GLU A 594 -35.58 20.26 -40.01
C GLU A 594 -35.11 18.95 -39.34
N HIS A 595 -33.84 18.89 -38.93
CA HIS A 595 -33.18 17.70 -38.37
C HIS A 595 -33.13 16.47 -39.29
N LYS A 596 -33.35 16.64 -40.60
CA LYS A 596 -33.05 15.61 -41.61
C LYS A 596 -31.55 15.42 -41.71
N ARG A 597 -31.12 14.16 -41.85
CA ARG A 597 -29.71 13.77 -41.79
C ARG A 597 -29.29 12.97 -43.02
N GLY A 598 -28.07 13.22 -43.47
CA GLY A 598 -27.37 12.44 -44.48
C GLY A 598 -25.99 12.07 -43.97
N ILE A 599 -25.49 10.88 -44.32
CA ILE A 599 -24.13 10.45 -43.98
C ILE A 599 -23.44 9.88 -45.21
N GLN A 600 -22.18 10.26 -45.45
CA GLN A 600 -21.33 9.66 -46.50
C GLN A 600 -19.95 9.32 -45.97
N LYS A 601 -19.40 8.20 -46.45
CA LYS A 601 -18.03 7.77 -46.20
C LYS A 601 -17.07 8.45 -47.17
N PHE A 602 -15.92 8.90 -46.70
CA PHE A 602 -14.79 9.31 -47.54
C PHE A 602 -13.44 8.78 -47.05
N ILE A 603 -12.47 8.76 -47.96
CA ILE A 603 -11.10 8.33 -47.67
C ILE A 603 -10.18 9.56 -47.76
N LEU A 604 -9.39 9.80 -46.71
CA LEU A 604 -8.34 10.82 -46.68
C LEU A 604 -6.98 10.17 -46.98
N ASN A 605 -6.36 10.60 -48.08
CA ASN A 605 -5.04 10.14 -48.53
C ASN A 605 -4.09 11.32 -48.57
N GLY A 606 -3.06 11.36 -47.71
CA GLY A 606 -1.90 12.26 -47.78
C GLY A 606 -2.24 13.74 -47.97
N ALA A 607 -2.39 14.47 -46.86
CA ALA A 607 -2.48 15.94 -46.87
C ALA A 607 -1.13 16.61 -47.16
#